data_AF-A0A357YFU2-F1
#
_entry.id   AF-A0A357YFU2-F1
#
_cell.length_a   1.000
_cell.length_b   1.000
_cell.length_c   1.000
_cell.angle_alpha   90.00
_cell.angle_beta   90.00
_cell.angle_gamma   90.00
#
_symmetry.space_group_name_H-M   'P 1'
#
loop_
_entity.id
_entity.type
_entity.pdbx_description
1 polymer ?
#
loop_
_entity_poly.entity_id
_entity_poly.type
_entity_poly.pdbx_seq_one_letter_code
_entity_poly.pdbx_strand_id
1 'polypeptide(L)'
;MSTARPSTLPQARMRKPSACVSRRRCRRTSGSVPPTWRAMAFLLYDLLLLAATLVLLPWYLLRRSIGGKARQGLRERLGGNPGGRFKHDPSRPLIWVHAVSVGETRAAIPLLRELKASFPEARLVLSSVTETGRAIAEGIAEVDELIYFPVDLSFVVRRVLARLRPTLIVIVETEIWPNFVRAAGTAGIPVVLVNGRISDRSFPRYLRLRPLLRPVLAQIGRFCMQSVVDGERIAALGAPPEYILVTGNIKYDMAYAAAAADRAALRQNYRLPEQVPVWVAGSTHAGEEEAVLRIYRQLLAAGREVLLVLVPRHPQRFAAVAAVLAAQQFSFVRRSQLSATTPLLAPGSVLLGDTLGEMLHLYAAADVVFVGGSLVPTGGHNILEASLVHRPVLFGPHMQNFREIAARVGSAAAGIQVADEAELLAALAQLLAAPEEAAAMGERGFAFLKENAGATAATVAALRPLYQARAEHV
;
A
#
# COMPACT_ATOMS: atom_id res chain seq x y z
N MET A 1 59.40 35.97 1.79
CA MET A 1 58.23 36.86 1.85
C MET A 1 56.97 36.01 1.92
N SER A 2 56.29 36.09 3.07
CA SER A 2 54.89 35.70 3.33
C SER A 2 54.32 34.43 2.70
N THR A 3 54.49 33.30 3.38
CA THR A 3 53.64 32.11 3.24
C THR A 3 52.37 32.29 4.08
N ALA A 4 51.26 32.62 3.45
CA ALA A 4 49.96 32.81 4.11
C ALA A 4 49.29 31.46 4.41
N ARG A 5 48.88 31.31 5.68
CA ARG A 5 48.18 30.16 6.26
C ARG A 5 46.79 29.94 5.62
N PRO A 6 46.30 28.68 5.54
CA PRO A 6 44.91 28.41 5.24
C PRO A 6 44.03 28.67 6.49
N SER A 7 42.92 29.36 6.27
CA SER A 7 41.89 29.68 7.25
C SER A 7 41.14 28.43 7.72
N THR A 8 41.25 28.14 9.01
CA THR A 8 40.48 27.13 9.74
C THR A 8 39.04 27.60 9.93
N LEU A 9 38.08 26.90 9.32
CA LEU A 9 36.66 26.95 9.69
C LEU A 9 36.44 26.16 11.00
N PRO A 10 35.55 26.60 11.90
CA PRO A 10 35.44 26.06 13.25
C PRO A 10 34.78 24.68 13.26
N GLN A 11 35.43 23.72 13.91
CA GLN A 11 34.87 22.43 14.29
C GLN A 11 33.63 22.65 15.17
N ALA A 12 32.45 22.41 14.62
CA ALA A 12 31.24 22.25 15.41
C ALA A 12 31.41 21.00 16.28
N ARG A 13 31.59 21.22 17.59
CA ARG A 13 31.58 20.16 18.62
C ARG A 13 30.30 19.34 18.48
N MET A 14 30.41 18.13 17.92
CA MET A 14 29.39 17.09 18.10
C MET A 14 29.31 16.77 19.60
N ARG A 15 28.29 17.30 20.26
CA ARG A 15 27.87 16.82 21.58
C ARG A 15 27.43 15.37 21.40
N LYS A 16 28.20 14.44 21.97
CA LYS A 16 27.77 13.06 22.23
C LYS A 16 26.38 13.10 22.89
N PRO A 17 25.38 12.33 22.42
CA PRO A 17 24.16 12.15 23.20
C PRO A 17 24.54 11.34 24.45
N SER A 18 24.59 12.03 25.58
CA SER A 18 24.77 11.43 26.89
C SER A 18 23.66 10.40 27.12
N ALA A 19 24.07 9.15 27.33
CA ALA A 19 23.26 8.10 27.91
C ALA A 19 22.70 8.59 29.25
N CYS A 20 21.44 9.03 29.25
CA CYS A 20 20.64 9.20 30.44
C CYS A 20 19.21 8.88 30.07
N VAL A 21 18.92 7.60 29.86
CA VAL A 21 17.56 7.05 29.96
C VAL A 21 17.21 7.09 31.44
N SER A 22 17.02 8.30 31.97
CA SER A 22 16.57 8.49 33.33
C SER A 22 15.10 8.10 33.38
N ARG A 23 14.83 7.07 34.19
CA ARG A 23 13.50 6.65 34.63
C ARG A 23 12.73 7.87 35.14
N ARG A 24 11.93 8.50 34.27
CA ARG A 24 10.74 9.27 34.68
C ARG A 24 9.50 8.55 34.17
N ARG A 25 9.31 7.31 34.67
CA ARG A 25 7.95 6.90 35.04
C ARG A 25 7.52 7.87 36.13
N CYS A 26 6.85 8.95 35.73
CA CYS A 26 5.89 9.56 36.62
C CYS A 26 4.94 8.43 37.02
N ARG A 27 5.07 7.96 38.26
CA ARG A 27 3.93 7.47 39.03
C ARG A 27 2.83 8.49 38.75
N ARG A 28 1.85 8.11 37.92
CA ARG A 28 0.57 8.79 37.89
C ARG A 28 0.05 8.66 39.30
N THR A 29 0.17 9.73 40.06
CA THR A 29 -0.57 9.94 41.28
C THR A 29 -2.02 9.58 40.99
N SER A 30 -2.50 8.55 41.67
CA SER A 30 -3.90 8.31 41.94
C SER A 30 -4.56 9.63 42.33
N GLY A 31 -5.48 10.15 41.50
CA GLY A 31 -6.11 11.43 41.78
C GLY A 31 -6.83 12.09 40.60
N SER A 32 -7.63 11.33 39.84
CA SER A 32 -8.81 11.86 39.18
C SER A 32 -9.63 10.68 38.67
N VAL A 33 -10.78 10.41 39.28
CA VAL A 33 -11.83 9.59 38.67
C VAL A 33 -12.03 10.11 37.24
N PRO A 34 -12.02 9.26 36.19
CA PRO A 34 -12.23 9.76 34.84
C PRO A 34 -13.59 10.47 34.80
N PRO A 35 -13.76 11.52 33.97
CA PRO A 35 -15.06 12.12 33.77
C PRO A 35 -16.05 11.00 33.43
N THR A 36 -17.09 10.81 34.26
CA THR A 36 -18.06 9.71 34.17
C THR A 36 -18.60 9.55 32.75
N TRP A 37 -18.74 10.66 32.03
CA TRP A 37 -19.17 10.69 30.63
C TRP A 37 -18.25 9.91 29.67
N ARG A 38 -16.94 9.82 29.90
CA ARG A 38 -16.01 9.07 29.02
C ARG A 38 -16.19 7.57 29.16
N ALA A 39 -16.30 7.10 30.41
CA ALA A 39 -16.60 5.70 30.68
C ALA A 39 -17.97 5.33 30.10
N MET A 40 -18.96 6.21 30.26
CA MET A 40 -20.28 6.05 29.63
C MET A 40 -20.20 6.06 28.10
N ALA A 41 -19.37 6.90 27.48
CA ALA A 41 -19.23 6.95 26.03
C ALA A 41 -18.63 5.66 25.44
N PHE A 42 -17.61 5.08 26.09
CA PHE A 42 -17.06 3.79 25.66
C PHE A 42 -17.97 2.60 25.98
N LEU A 43 -18.74 2.68 27.06
CA LEU A 43 -19.80 1.70 27.34
C LEU A 43 -20.91 1.77 26.28
N LEU A 44 -21.36 2.98 25.94
CA LEU A 44 -22.33 3.19 24.86
C LEU A 44 -21.79 2.69 23.53
N TYR A 45 -20.52 2.93 23.23
CA TYR A 45 -19.84 2.38 22.06
C TYR A 45 -19.86 0.83 22.06
N ASP A 46 -19.54 0.18 23.18
CA ASP A 46 -19.66 -1.28 23.34
C ASP A 46 -21.11 -1.76 23.13
N LEU A 47 -22.10 -1.06 23.71
CA LEU A 47 -23.51 -1.41 23.58
C LEU A 47 -24.01 -1.28 22.13
N LEU A 48 -23.61 -0.21 21.43
CA LEU A 48 -23.95 0.00 20.02
C LEU A 48 -23.30 -1.05 19.13
N LEU A 49 -22.02 -1.38 19.36
CA LEU A 49 -21.33 -2.46 18.65
C LEU A 49 -21.97 -3.82 18.92
N LEU A 50 -22.39 -4.08 20.16
CA LEU A 50 -23.06 -5.32 20.54
C LEU A 50 -24.41 -5.43 19.85
N ALA A 51 -25.22 -4.36 19.89
CA ALA A 51 -26.51 -4.31 19.19
C ALA A 51 -26.32 -4.52 17.67
N ALA A 52 -25.36 -3.82 17.05
CA ALA A 52 -25.03 -4.01 15.64
C ALA A 52 -24.60 -5.46 15.34
N THR A 53 -23.79 -6.07 16.21
CA THR A 53 -23.37 -7.47 16.07
C THR A 53 -24.56 -8.42 16.16
N LEU A 54 -25.47 -8.21 17.13
CA LEU A 54 -26.67 -9.02 17.31
C LEU A 54 -27.66 -8.89 16.15
N VAL A 55 -27.78 -7.71 15.53
CA VAL A 55 -28.64 -7.49 14.36
C VAL A 55 -28.02 -8.08 13.09
N LEU A 56 -26.71 -7.89 12.89
CA LEU A 56 -26.02 -8.35 11.68
C LEU A 56 -25.75 -9.86 11.70
N LEU A 57 -25.66 -10.49 12.87
CA LEU A 57 -25.34 -11.91 13.02
C LEU A 57 -26.42 -12.85 12.42
N PRO A 58 -27.73 -12.69 12.67
CA PRO A 58 -28.77 -13.49 12.02
C PRO A 58 -28.79 -13.30 10.51
N TRP A 59 -28.69 -12.05 10.03
CA TRP A 59 -28.58 -11.76 8.59
C TRP A 59 -27.35 -12.43 7.96
N TYR A 60 -26.24 -12.43 8.69
CA TYR A 60 -25.00 -13.07 8.28
C TYR A 60 -25.13 -14.61 8.20
N LEU A 61 -25.75 -15.24 9.20
CA LEU A 61 -25.99 -16.69 9.22
C LEU A 61 -26.99 -17.10 8.13
N LEU A 62 -28.01 -16.28 7.86
CA LEU A 62 -28.96 -16.50 6.78
C LEU A 62 -28.30 -16.44 5.40
N ARG A 63 -27.46 -15.42 5.13
CA ARG A 63 -26.69 -15.34 3.88
C ARG A 63 -25.74 -16.53 3.67
N ARG A 64 -25.18 -17.08 4.75
CA ARG A 64 -24.37 -18.31 4.70
C ARG A 64 -25.20 -19.54 4.30
N SER A 65 -26.47 -19.61 4.72
CA SER A 65 -27.35 -20.73 4.40
C SER A 65 -27.87 -20.71 2.95
N ILE A 66 -27.86 -19.55 2.28
CA ILE A 66 -28.43 -19.36 0.93
C ILE A 66 -27.31 -19.34 -0.15
N GLY A 67 -26.19 -20.02 0.11
CA GLY A 67 -25.10 -20.15 -0.89
C GLY A 67 -24.28 -18.89 -1.15
N GLY A 68 -24.46 -17.82 -0.36
CA GLY A 68 -23.56 -16.67 -0.38
C GLY A 68 -22.17 -17.08 0.11
N LYS A 69 -21.09 -16.58 -0.52
CA LYS A 69 -19.71 -16.70 -0.02
C LYS A 69 -19.70 -16.28 1.46
N ALA A 70 -19.64 -17.26 2.36
CA ALA A 70 -19.77 -17.03 3.79
C ALA A 70 -18.53 -16.28 4.30
N ARG A 71 -18.71 -15.25 5.13
CA ARG A 71 -17.57 -14.51 5.71
C ARG A 71 -16.77 -15.38 6.68
N GLN A 72 -15.72 -16.00 6.16
CA GLN A 72 -14.87 -16.89 6.94
C GLN A 72 -14.38 -16.21 8.25
N GLY A 73 -14.16 -17.03 9.28
CA GLY A 73 -13.52 -16.57 10.52
C GLY A 73 -14.40 -15.81 11.53
N LEU A 74 -15.73 -15.96 11.51
CA LEU A 74 -16.60 -15.39 12.55
C LEU A 74 -16.14 -15.74 13.98
N ARG A 75 -15.71 -16.99 14.20
CA ARG A 75 -15.18 -17.42 15.51
C ARG A 75 -13.91 -16.64 15.87
N GLU A 76 -13.00 -16.40 14.93
CA GLU A 76 -11.79 -15.59 15.15
C GLU A 76 -12.16 -14.15 15.50
N ARG A 77 -13.10 -13.54 14.76
CA ARG A 77 -13.57 -12.17 14.98
C ARG A 77 -14.21 -11.95 16.34
N LEU A 78 -14.85 -12.97 16.91
CA LEU A 78 -15.42 -12.95 18.26
C LEU A 78 -14.40 -13.34 19.35
N GLY A 79 -13.12 -13.47 18.98
CA GLY A 79 -12.01 -13.75 19.90
C GLY A 79 -11.83 -15.23 20.22
N GLY A 80 -12.42 -16.12 19.42
CA GLY A 80 -12.17 -17.56 19.43
C GLY A 80 -10.82 -17.90 18.78
N ASN A 81 -10.32 -19.11 19.06
CA ASN A 81 -9.06 -19.63 18.52
C ASN A 81 -9.31 -21.00 17.85
N PRO A 82 -9.93 -21.02 16.66
CA PRO A 82 -10.24 -22.28 15.98
C PRO A 82 -8.94 -23.05 15.68
N GLY A 83 -8.88 -24.32 16.06
CA GLY A 83 -7.71 -25.17 15.84
C GLY A 83 -6.49 -24.84 16.71
N GLY A 84 -6.61 -23.95 17.70
CA GLY A 84 -5.50 -23.64 18.60
C GLY A 84 -4.33 -22.92 17.92
N ARG A 85 -4.57 -22.23 16.80
CA ARG A 85 -3.55 -21.58 15.95
C ARG A 85 -2.82 -20.45 16.67
N PHE A 86 -3.57 -19.63 17.42
CA PHE A 86 -3.04 -18.48 18.17
C PHE A 86 -2.40 -18.93 19.48
N LYS A 87 -1.19 -19.52 19.41
CA LYS A 87 -0.37 -19.82 20.58
C LYS A 87 0.66 -18.71 20.77
N HIS A 88 0.65 -18.11 21.95
CA HIS A 88 1.76 -17.29 22.40
C HIS A 88 2.97 -18.20 22.62
N ASP A 89 4.09 -17.79 22.04
CA ASP A 89 5.39 -18.39 22.28
C ASP A 89 6.22 -17.36 23.05
N PRO A 90 6.46 -17.55 24.35
CA PRO A 90 7.25 -16.61 25.15
C PRO A 90 8.68 -16.46 24.63
N SER A 91 9.22 -17.45 23.91
CA SER A 91 10.58 -17.41 23.39
C SER A 91 10.74 -16.51 22.16
N ARG A 92 9.63 -16.10 21.53
CA ARG A 92 9.64 -15.31 20.30
C ARG A 92 8.76 -14.07 20.44
N PRO A 93 9.35 -12.85 20.38
CA PRO A 93 8.57 -11.61 20.34
C PRO A 93 7.56 -11.62 19.20
N LEU A 94 6.41 -10.95 19.39
CA LEU A 94 5.34 -10.93 18.40
C LEU A 94 5.06 -9.49 17.96
N ILE A 95 5.18 -9.23 16.67
CA ILE A 95 4.75 -7.97 16.05
C ILE A 95 3.42 -8.23 15.35
N TRP A 96 2.38 -7.54 15.80
CA TRP A 96 1.07 -7.61 15.18
C TRP A 96 0.87 -6.42 14.24
N VAL A 97 0.83 -6.68 12.94
CA VAL A 97 0.48 -5.71 11.90
C VAL A 97 -1.00 -5.82 11.56
N HIS A 98 -1.70 -4.69 11.50
CA HIS A 98 -3.12 -4.61 11.12
C HIS A 98 -3.30 -3.79 9.84
N ALA A 99 -3.90 -4.42 8.83
CA ALA A 99 -4.29 -3.80 7.56
C ALA A 99 -5.73 -4.23 7.22
N VAL A 100 -6.67 -3.28 7.12
CA VAL A 100 -8.11 -3.54 7.00
C VAL A 100 -8.49 -4.07 5.63
N SER A 101 -7.93 -3.46 4.58
CA SER A 101 -8.33 -3.63 3.19
C SER A 101 -7.25 -4.27 2.31
N VAL A 102 -7.62 -4.70 1.10
CA VAL A 102 -6.66 -5.17 0.07
C VAL A 102 -5.59 -4.12 -0.25
N GLY A 103 -6.00 -2.85 -0.32
CA GLY A 103 -5.08 -1.74 -0.60
C GLY A 103 -4.03 -1.57 0.50
N GLU A 104 -4.47 -1.63 1.76
CA GLU A 104 -3.58 -1.55 2.92
C GLU A 104 -2.70 -2.79 3.06
N THR A 105 -3.24 -3.99 2.85
CA THR A 105 -2.44 -5.23 2.88
C THR A 105 -1.29 -5.15 1.88
N ARG A 106 -1.56 -4.68 0.65
CA ARG A 106 -0.52 -4.48 -0.37
C ARG A 106 0.46 -3.39 0.01
N ALA A 107 -0.03 -2.25 0.52
CA ALA A 107 0.83 -1.16 0.98
C ALA A 107 1.74 -1.58 2.15
N ALA A 108 1.31 -2.55 2.97
CA ALA A 108 2.09 -3.05 4.10
C ALA A 108 3.19 -4.05 3.69
N ILE A 109 3.22 -4.58 2.45
CA ILE A 109 4.20 -5.60 2.04
C ILE A 109 5.66 -5.11 2.22
N PRO A 110 6.06 -3.91 1.75
CA PRO A 110 7.42 -3.41 1.97
C PRO A 110 7.76 -3.30 3.46
N LEU A 111 6.79 -2.85 4.27
CA LEU A 111 6.95 -2.76 5.72
C LEU A 111 7.11 -4.15 6.37
N LEU A 112 6.34 -5.15 5.97
CA LEU A 112 6.45 -6.52 6.50
C LEU A 112 7.82 -7.12 6.19
N ARG A 113 8.34 -6.89 4.98
CA ARG A 113 9.70 -7.27 4.58
C ARG A 113 10.77 -6.64 5.44
N GLU A 114 10.71 -5.32 5.58
CA GLU A 114 11.69 -4.59 6.39
C GLU A 114 11.60 -4.97 7.87
N LEU A 115 10.39 -5.19 8.40
CA LEU A 115 10.19 -5.69 9.76
C LEU A 115 10.81 -7.07 9.96
N LYS A 116 10.62 -8.01 9.03
CA LYS A 116 11.20 -9.36 9.13
C LYS A 116 12.72 -9.31 9.03
N ALA A 117 13.27 -8.47 8.16
CA ALA A 117 14.71 -8.26 8.03
C ALA A 117 15.32 -7.60 9.29
N SER A 118 14.65 -6.58 9.84
CA SER A 118 15.11 -5.84 11.02
C SER A 118 14.90 -6.57 12.35
N PHE A 119 13.93 -7.48 12.42
CA PHE A 119 13.56 -8.24 13.62
C PHE A 119 13.35 -9.74 13.28
N PRO A 120 14.41 -10.47 12.87
CA PRO A 120 14.29 -11.83 12.34
C PRO A 120 13.69 -12.83 13.35
N GLU A 121 13.96 -12.63 14.64
CA GLU A 121 13.43 -13.47 15.72
C GLU A 121 11.92 -13.29 15.95
N ALA A 122 11.38 -12.13 15.55
CA ALA A 122 9.98 -11.82 15.77
C ALA A 122 9.06 -12.65 14.88
N ARG A 123 7.96 -13.10 15.46
CA ARG A 123 6.80 -13.58 14.72
C ARG A 123 6.00 -12.40 14.20
N LEU A 124 5.69 -12.41 12.91
CA LEU A 124 4.82 -11.45 12.28
C LEU A 124 3.41 -12.03 12.16
N VAL A 125 2.46 -11.38 12.83
CA VAL A 125 1.04 -11.67 12.70
C VAL A 125 0.38 -10.55 11.92
N LEU A 126 -0.32 -10.90 10.84
CA LEU A 126 -1.08 -9.94 10.03
C LEU A 126 -2.58 -10.17 10.21
N SER A 127 -3.30 -9.11 10.59
CA SER A 127 -4.76 -9.13 10.67
C SER A 127 -5.43 -8.34 9.55
N SER A 128 -6.47 -8.93 8.97
CA SER A 128 -7.35 -8.28 7.98
C SER A 128 -8.81 -8.26 8.45
N VAL A 129 -9.58 -7.25 8.03
CA VAL A 129 -11.04 -7.23 8.19
C VAL A 129 -11.73 -7.88 7.00
N THR A 130 -11.14 -7.82 5.80
CA THR A 130 -11.75 -8.33 4.56
C THR A 130 -11.20 -9.71 4.19
N GLU A 131 -12.05 -10.59 3.64
CA GLU A 131 -11.62 -11.89 3.10
C GLU A 131 -10.64 -11.72 1.93
N THR A 132 -10.90 -10.74 1.07
CA THR A 132 -10.02 -10.41 -0.06
C THR A 132 -8.66 -9.91 0.42
N GLY A 133 -8.62 -9.09 1.47
CA GLY A 133 -7.36 -8.68 2.12
C GLY A 133 -6.61 -9.87 2.71
N ARG A 134 -7.32 -10.85 3.30
CA ARG A 134 -6.71 -12.08 3.82
C ARG A 134 -6.16 -12.97 2.70
N ALA A 135 -6.88 -13.14 1.60
CA ALA A 135 -6.44 -13.94 0.47
C ALA A 135 -5.14 -13.38 -0.17
N ILE A 136 -4.96 -12.06 -0.22
CA ILE A 136 -3.69 -11.45 -0.63
C ILE A 136 -2.59 -11.74 0.39
N ALA A 137 -2.93 -11.72 1.68
CA ALA A 137 -1.98 -11.94 2.75
C ALA A 137 -1.44 -13.38 2.82
N GLU A 138 -2.19 -14.38 2.31
CA GLU A 138 -1.76 -15.79 2.23
C GLU A 138 -0.52 -16.00 1.36
N GLY A 139 -0.26 -15.10 0.41
CA GLY A 139 0.93 -15.15 -0.45
C GLY A 139 2.16 -14.40 0.10
N ILE A 140 2.10 -13.83 1.31
CA ILE A 140 3.19 -13.03 1.88
C ILE A 140 4.09 -13.93 2.73
N ALA A 141 5.28 -14.25 2.22
CA ALA A 141 6.21 -15.20 2.85
C ALA A 141 6.71 -14.75 4.23
N GLU A 142 6.75 -13.45 4.48
CA GLU A 142 7.26 -12.86 5.72
C GLU A 142 6.28 -12.98 6.89
N VAL A 143 5.00 -13.28 6.62
CA VAL A 143 3.95 -13.37 7.64
C VAL A 143 3.86 -14.80 8.18
N ASP A 144 4.16 -14.96 9.48
CA ASP A 144 4.11 -16.24 10.16
C ASP A 144 2.65 -16.70 10.43
N GLU A 145 1.72 -15.77 10.63
CA GLU A 145 0.32 -16.11 10.94
C GLU A 145 -0.70 -15.05 10.48
N LEU A 146 -1.83 -15.53 9.96
CA LEU A 146 -2.95 -14.70 9.50
C LEU A 146 -4.18 -14.85 10.38
N ILE A 147 -4.71 -13.72 10.83
CA ILE A 147 -5.90 -13.65 11.69
C ILE A 147 -6.95 -12.72 11.11
N TYR A 148 -8.23 -12.93 11.43
CA TYR A 148 -9.20 -11.85 11.28
C TYR A 148 -9.09 -10.87 12.44
N PHE A 149 -9.17 -9.57 12.14
CA PHE A 149 -9.22 -8.55 13.18
C PHE A 149 -10.44 -8.77 14.10
N PRO A 150 -10.28 -8.72 15.43
CA PRO A 150 -11.40 -8.88 16.35
C PRO A 150 -12.42 -7.77 16.17
N VAL A 151 -13.71 -8.08 16.37
CA VAL A 151 -14.71 -7.03 16.58
C VAL A 151 -14.26 -6.19 17.76
N ASP A 152 -14.31 -4.86 17.62
CA ASP A 152 -13.80 -3.89 18.59
C ASP A 152 -14.66 -3.78 19.86
N LEU A 153 -15.22 -4.90 20.34
CA LEU A 153 -15.85 -5.04 21.64
C LEU A 153 -14.77 -5.20 22.71
N SER A 154 -14.87 -4.45 23.80
CA SER A 154 -13.81 -4.39 24.81
C SER A 154 -13.40 -5.75 25.37
N PHE A 155 -14.34 -6.68 25.55
CA PHE A 155 -14.06 -8.03 26.07
C PHE A 155 -13.47 -8.97 25.02
N VAL A 156 -13.83 -8.80 23.74
CA VAL A 156 -13.29 -9.59 22.63
C VAL A 156 -11.83 -9.22 22.39
N VAL A 157 -11.57 -7.93 22.26
CA VAL A 157 -10.23 -7.36 22.11
C VAL A 157 -9.31 -7.79 23.25
N ARG A 158 -9.74 -7.63 24.51
CA ARG A 158 -8.95 -8.02 25.68
C ARG A 158 -8.58 -9.50 25.64
N ARG A 159 -9.51 -10.37 25.23
CA ARG A 159 -9.27 -11.81 25.09
C ARG A 159 -8.22 -12.11 24.02
N VAL A 160 -8.28 -11.44 22.87
CA VAL A 160 -7.31 -11.64 21.77
C VAL A 160 -5.93 -11.12 22.18
N LEU A 161 -5.84 -9.92 22.76
CA LEU A 161 -4.58 -9.36 23.25
C LEU A 161 -3.94 -10.23 24.34
N ALA A 162 -4.73 -10.76 25.28
CA ALA A 162 -4.23 -11.64 26.33
C ALA A 162 -3.70 -12.98 25.78
N ARG A 163 -4.22 -13.43 24.63
CA ARG A 163 -3.81 -14.67 23.96
C ARG A 163 -2.58 -14.48 23.08
N LEU A 164 -2.50 -13.41 22.31
CA LEU A 164 -1.37 -13.16 21.42
C LEU A 164 -0.18 -12.53 22.15
N ARG A 165 -0.44 -11.69 23.15
CA ARG A 165 0.55 -10.90 23.90
C ARG A 165 1.60 -10.25 22.99
N PRO A 166 1.19 -9.42 22.00
CA PRO A 166 2.13 -8.76 21.12
C PRO A 166 3.13 -7.89 21.90
N THR A 167 4.37 -7.92 21.43
CA THR A 167 5.45 -7.02 21.84
C THR A 167 5.23 -5.63 21.25
N LEU A 168 4.68 -5.57 20.02
CA LEU A 168 4.38 -4.33 19.29
C LEU A 168 3.13 -4.51 18.43
N ILE A 169 2.28 -3.49 18.37
CA ILE A 169 1.15 -3.41 17.46
C ILE A 169 1.39 -2.28 16.45
N VAL A 170 1.23 -2.58 15.17
CA VAL A 170 1.40 -1.66 14.04
C VAL A 170 0.06 -1.56 13.30
N ILE A 171 -0.55 -0.39 13.29
CA ILE A 171 -1.80 -0.10 12.57
C ILE A 171 -1.45 0.66 11.29
N VAL A 172 -1.85 0.14 10.13
CA VAL A 172 -1.56 0.75 8.82
C VAL A 172 -2.67 1.75 8.45
N GLU A 173 -2.27 2.91 7.90
CA GLU A 173 -3.14 4.04 7.54
C GLU A 173 -3.92 4.62 8.73
N THR A 174 -5.26 4.70 8.67
CA THR A 174 -6.05 5.47 9.66
C THR A 174 -7.23 4.66 10.18
N GLU A 175 -6.90 3.61 10.91
CA GLU A 175 -7.85 2.65 11.49
C GLU A 175 -7.78 2.68 13.02
N ILE A 176 -8.30 3.77 13.60
CA ILE A 176 -8.30 3.99 15.05
C ILE A 176 -9.49 3.28 15.67
N TRP A 177 -9.25 2.08 16.20
CA TRP A 177 -10.22 1.26 16.93
C TRP A 177 -10.17 1.58 18.44
N PRO A 178 -11.16 2.28 19.02
CA PRO A 178 -11.06 2.82 20.37
C PRO A 178 -10.83 1.77 21.47
N ASN A 179 -11.54 0.64 21.41
CA ASN A 179 -11.38 -0.38 22.45
C ASN A 179 -10.06 -1.14 22.28
N PHE A 180 -9.67 -1.44 21.05
CA PHE A 180 -8.39 -2.02 20.69
C PHE A 180 -7.20 -1.23 21.25
N VAL A 181 -7.14 0.05 20.90
CA VAL A 181 -6.04 0.94 21.33
C VAL A 181 -6.04 1.11 22.85
N ARG A 182 -7.21 1.29 23.48
CA ARG A 182 -7.30 1.43 24.94
C ARG A 182 -6.91 0.15 25.67
N ALA A 183 -7.33 -1.01 25.19
CA ALA A 183 -7.00 -2.30 25.79
C ALA A 183 -5.52 -2.62 25.64
N ALA A 184 -4.91 -2.31 24.49
CA ALA A 184 -3.48 -2.43 24.27
C ALA A 184 -2.69 -1.53 25.24
N GLY A 185 -3.08 -0.25 25.36
CA GLY A 185 -2.46 0.68 26.32
C GLY A 185 -2.60 0.23 27.77
N THR A 186 -3.75 -0.33 28.16
CA THR A 186 -3.97 -0.90 29.51
C THR A 186 -3.08 -2.12 29.77
N ALA A 187 -2.81 -2.93 28.75
CA ALA A 187 -1.86 -4.04 28.81
C ALA A 187 -0.38 -3.60 28.66
N GLY A 188 -0.13 -2.29 28.51
CA GLY A 188 1.18 -1.70 28.29
C GLY A 188 1.80 -2.01 26.92
N ILE A 189 1.02 -2.55 25.98
CA ILE A 189 1.48 -2.92 24.66
C ILE A 189 1.62 -1.64 23.81
N PRO A 190 2.82 -1.34 23.27
CA PRO A 190 3.00 -0.18 22.41
C PRO A 190 2.21 -0.36 21.11
N VAL A 191 1.42 0.66 20.77
CA VAL A 191 0.70 0.77 19.51
C VAL A 191 1.34 1.88 18.69
N VAL A 192 1.53 1.64 17.40
CA VAL A 192 2.05 2.63 16.45
C VAL A 192 1.12 2.71 15.25
N LEU A 193 0.78 3.93 14.86
CA LEU A 193 0.11 4.20 13.58
C LEU A 193 1.18 4.44 12.52
N VAL A 194 1.13 3.73 11.40
CA VAL A 194 2.09 3.85 10.29
C VAL A 194 1.41 4.19 9.00
N ASN A 195 2.12 4.91 8.12
CA ASN A 195 1.56 5.43 6.89
C ASN A 195 0.26 6.24 7.14
N GLY A 196 0.18 6.93 8.27
CA GLY A 196 -1.03 7.59 8.74
C GLY A 196 -1.46 8.72 7.82
N ARG A 197 -2.75 8.78 7.51
CA ARG A 197 -3.33 9.78 6.59
C ARG A 197 -4.76 10.16 6.96
N ILE A 198 -5.03 11.44 7.09
CA ILE A 198 -6.40 11.90 7.37
C ILE A 198 -6.87 12.73 6.18
N SER A 199 -7.83 12.21 5.41
CA SER A 199 -8.35 12.91 4.23
C SER A 199 -9.17 14.16 4.59
N ASP A 200 -9.26 15.12 3.65
CA ASP A 200 -10.02 16.37 3.82
C ASP A 200 -11.49 16.09 4.16
N ARG A 201 -12.06 15.03 3.57
CA ARG A 201 -13.45 14.62 3.78
C ARG A 201 -13.71 14.06 5.18
N SER A 202 -12.72 13.39 5.77
CA SER A 202 -12.86 12.75 7.08
C SER A 202 -12.43 13.67 8.23
N PHE A 203 -11.51 14.60 7.99
CA PHE A 203 -10.95 15.47 9.02
C PHE A 203 -12.01 16.27 9.82
N PRO A 204 -13.00 16.95 9.20
CA PRO A 204 -14.02 17.68 9.96
C PRO A 204 -14.88 16.78 10.84
N ARG A 205 -15.15 15.54 10.40
CA ARG A 205 -15.90 14.56 11.19
C ARG A 205 -15.10 14.08 12.40
N TYR A 206 -13.81 13.79 12.21
CA TYR A 206 -12.94 13.42 13.32
C TYR A 206 -12.74 14.57 14.32
N LEU A 207 -12.67 15.82 13.86
CA LEU A 207 -12.58 16.99 14.75
C LEU A 207 -13.79 17.09 15.69
N ARG A 208 -15.01 16.81 15.22
CA ARG A 208 -16.21 16.76 16.06
C ARG A 208 -16.12 15.67 17.14
N LEU A 209 -15.41 14.59 16.87
CA LEU A 209 -15.18 13.47 17.79
C LEU A 209 -13.92 13.64 18.67
N ARG A 210 -13.23 14.79 18.59
CA ARG A 210 -11.97 15.06 19.33
C ARG A 210 -12.04 14.73 20.83
N PRO A 211 -13.10 15.06 21.60
CA PRO A 211 -13.15 14.72 23.03
C PRO A 211 -13.10 13.21 23.30
N LEU A 212 -13.62 12.40 22.37
CA LEU A 212 -13.60 10.93 22.43
C LEU A 212 -12.26 10.37 21.91
N LEU A 213 -11.72 10.94 20.84
CA LEU A 213 -10.49 10.46 20.20
C LEU A 213 -9.23 10.82 20.98
N ARG A 214 -9.13 12.03 21.54
CA ARG A 214 -7.94 12.49 22.28
C ARG A 214 -7.44 11.49 23.33
N PRO A 215 -8.27 10.91 24.23
CA PRO A 215 -7.79 9.91 25.18
C PRO A 215 -7.39 8.57 24.55
N VAL A 216 -7.93 8.23 23.37
CA VAL A 216 -7.53 7.04 22.59
C VAL A 216 -6.17 7.28 21.93
N LEU A 217 -6.01 8.43 21.25
CA LEU A 217 -4.76 8.84 20.61
C LEU A 217 -3.60 8.96 21.60
N ALA A 218 -3.87 9.39 22.84
CA ALA A 218 -2.87 9.46 23.90
C ALA A 218 -2.30 8.09 24.33
N GLN A 219 -2.89 6.98 23.91
CA GLN A 219 -2.38 5.62 24.17
C GLN A 219 -1.46 5.10 23.06
N ILE A 220 -1.38 5.80 21.93
CA ILE A 220 -0.53 5.42 20.80
C ILE A 220 0.87 5.99 21.06
N GLY A 221 1.89 5.14 20.97
CA GLY A 221 3.26 5.49 21.31
C GLY A 221 4.01 6.26 20.21
N ARG A 222 3.62 6.06 18.94
CA ARG A 222 4.14 6.79 17.78
C ARG A 222 3.09 6.92 16.68
N PHE A 223 3.18 8.01 15.91
CA PHE A 223 2.40 8.27 14.72
C PHE A 223 3.37 8.57 13.57
N CYS A 224 3.53 7.63 12.64
CA CYS A 224 4.35 7.77 11.44
C CYS A 224 3.44 8.20 10.28
N MET A 225 3.41 9.50 10.01
CA MET A 225 2.47 10.16 9.10
C MET A 225 3.07 10.33 7.70
N GLN A 226 2.19 10.33 6.69
CA GLN A 226 2.59 10.45 5.28
C GLN A 226 3.14 11.83 4.93
N SER A 227 2.55 12.88 5.50
CA SER A 227 2.89 14.27 5.19
C SER A 227 2.87 15.15 6.44
N VAL A 228 3.42 16.36 6.32
CA VAL A 228 3.32 17.40 7.36
C VAL A 228 1.85 17.71 7.66
N VAL A 229 1.02 17.84 6.62
CA VAL A 229 -0.43 18.09 6.76
C VAL A 229 -1.13 16.99 7.55
N ASP A 230 -0.78 15.73 7.31
CA ASP A 230 -1.34 14.61 8.08
C ASP A 230 -0.88 14.65 9.55
N GLY A 231 0.37 15.04 9.80
CA GLY A 231 0.90 15.30 11.13
C GLY A 231 0.14 16.39 11.88
N GLU A 232 -0.11 17.53 11.23
CA GLU A 232 -0.90 18.62 11.78
C GLU A 232 -2.34 18.19 12.07
N ARG A 233 -2.94 17.40 11.18
CA ARG A 233 -4.29 16.88 11.36
C ARG A 233 -4.40 15.95 12.56
N ILE A 234 -3.49 14.97 12.70
CA ILE A 234 -3.56 14.04 13.84
C ILE A 234 -3.26 14.77 15.16
N ALA A 235 -2.38 15.78 15.15
CA ALA A 235 -2.17 16.67 16.29
C ALA A 235 -3.45 17.43 16.67
N ALA A 236 -4.16 18.00 15.69
CA ALA A 236 -5.43 18.70 15.91
C ALA A 236 -6.51 17.78 16.50
N LEU A 237 -6.53 16.49 16.13
CA LEU A 237 -7.40 15.47 16.72
C LEU A 237 -7.03 15.11 18.17
N GLY A 238 -5.85 15.50 18.64
CA GLY A 238 -5.40 15.37 20.02
C GLY A 238 -4.29 14.34 20.25
N ALA A 239 -3.58 13.90 19.21
CA ALA A 239 -2.35 13.13 19.38
C ALA A 239 -1.25 14.00 20.03
N PRO A 240 -0.42 13.45 20.94
CA PRO A 240 0.70 14.18 21.53
C PRO A 240 1.75 14.54 20.46
N PRO A 241 2.11 15.82 20.27
CA PRO A 241 3.04 16.25 19.23
C PRO A 241 4.40 15.54 19.26
N GLU A 242 4.91 15.24 20.45
CA GLU A 242 6.19 14.55 20.67
C GLU A 242 6.23 13.10 20.14
N TYR A 243 5.06 12.52 19.81
CA TYR A 243 4.93 11.18 19.27
C TYR A 243 4.66 11.18 17.76
N ILE A 244 4.53 12.35 17.14
CA ILE A 244 4.24 12.50 15.71
C ILE A 244 5.54 12.65 14.94
N LEU A 245 5.72 11.80 13.94
CA LEU A 245 6.84 11.81 13.00
C LEU A 245 6.28 11.81 11.59
N VAL A 246 6.88 12.61 10.69
CA VAL A 246 6.58 12.54 9.26
C VAL A 246 7.62 11.61 8.65
N THR A 247 7.21 10.37 8.40
CA THR A 247 8.09 9.34 7.82
C THR A 247 7.95 9.26 6.31
N GLY A 248 6.92 9.85 5.73
CA GLY A 248 6.60 9.70 4.31
C GLY A 248 5.65 8.54 4.05
N ASN A 249 5.37 8.30 2.77
CA ASN A 249 4.38 7.32 2.33
C ASN A 249 5.06 6.04 1.84
N ILE A 250 4.81 4.92 2.53
CA ILE A 250 5.44 3.62 2.25
C ILE A 250 5.10 3.07 0.86
N LYS A 251 4.07 3.62 0.19
CA LYS A 251 3.70 3.24 -1.19
C LYS A 251 4.76 3.63 -2.23
N TYR A 252 5.66 4.57 -1.89
CA TYR A 252 6.80 4.93 -2.74
C TYR A 252 7.98 3.96 -2.61
N ASP A 253 8.06 3.17 -1.53
CA ASP A 253 9.14 2.22 -1.29
C ASP A 253 8.91 0.88 -2.01
N MET A 254 8.74 0.98 -3.32
CA MET A 254 8.68 -0.20 -4.16
C MET A 254 10.05 -0.87 -4.24
N ALA A 255 10.07 -2.20 -4.16
CA ALA A 255 11.31 -2.96 -4.20
C ALA A 255 12.05 -2.73 -5.52
N TYR A 256 13.23 -2.12 -5.43
CA TYR A 256 14.11 -1.81 -6.56
C TYR A 256 14.63 -3.06 -7.30
N ALA A 257 14.67 -4.21 -6.63
CA ALA A 257 15.35 -5.40 -7.12
C ALA A 257 14.85 -5.90 -8.49
N ALA A 258 13.57 -5.69 -8.82
CA ALA A 258 13.00 -6.09 -10.12
C ALA A 258 13.14 -5.01 -11.21
N ALA A 259 13.60 -3.79 -10.86
CA ALA A 259 13.84 -2.70 -11.79
C ALA A 259 15.21 -2.79 -12.51
N ALA A 260 16.11 -3.65 -12.02
CA ALA A 260 17.46 -3.83 -12.57
C ALA A 260 17.54 -4.82 -13.75
N ALA A 261 16.40 -5.28 -14.28
CA ALA A 261 16.37 -6.22 -15.39
C ALA A 261 16.79 -5.54 -16.70
N ASP A 262 17.68 -6.19 -17.46
CA ASP A 262 18.12 -5.71 -18.77
C ASP A 262 16.95 -5.67 -19.77
N ARG A 263 16.68 -4.48 -20.30
CA ARG A 263 15.58 -4.23 -21.25
C ARG A 263 15.71 -5.06 -22.52
N ALA A 264 16.92 -5.27 -23.04
CA ALA A 264 17.14 -6.07 -24.23
C ALA A 264 16.76 -7.54 -23.98
N ALA A 265 17.24 -8.10 -22.88
CA ALA A 265 16.87 -9.45 -22.44
C ALA A 265 15.35 -9.60 -22.22
N LEU A 266 14.70 -8.61 -21.60
CA LEU A 266 13.25 -8.62 -21.42
C LEU A 266 12.51 -8.60 -22.77
N ARG A 267 12.90 -7.72 -23.69
CA ARG A 267 12.32 -7.66 -25.03
C ARG A 267 12.49 -8.96 -25.78
N GLN A 268 13.67 -9.58 -25.71
CA GLN A 268 13.90 -10.91 -26.28
C GLN A 268 12.98 -11.96 -25.65
N ASN A 269 12.83 -11.98 -24.33
CA ASN A 269 11.94 -12.93 -23.63
C ASN A 269 10.47 -12.79 -24.05
N TYR A 270 10.02 -11.56 -24.32
CA TYR A 270 8.66 -11.26 -24.79
C TYR A 270 8.53 -11.26 -26.31
N ARG A 271 9.60 -11.62 -27.04
CA ARG A 271 9.65 -11.62 -28.52
C ARG A 271 9.32 -10.26 -29.14
N LEU A 272 9.71 -9.19 -28.47
CA LEU A 272 9.56 -7.82 -28.92
C LEU A 272 10.85 -7.40 -29.66
N PRO A 273 10.78 -6.95 -30.94
CA PRO A 273 11.92 -6.38 -31.64
C PRO A 273 12.43 -5.11 -30.95
N GLU A 274 13.74 -4.87 -30.97
CA GLU A 274 14.33 -3.71 -30.30
C GLU A 274 14.02 -2.39 -30.98
N GLN A 275 13.89 -2.39 -32.31
CA GLN A 275 13.71 -1.18 -33.13
C GLN A 275 12.24 -0.72 -33.19
N VAL A 276 11.30 -1.53 -32.70
CA VAL A 276 9.86 -1.23 -32.79
C VAL A 276 9.38 -0.69 -31.45
N PRO A 277 8.76 0.51 -31.41
CA PRO A 277 8.16 1.04 -30.21
C PRO A 277 7.12 0.08 -29.59
N VAL A 278 7.15 -0.05 -28.26
CA VAL A 278 6.24 -0.90 -27.50
C VAL A 278 5.37 -0.03 -26.60
N TRP A 279 4.06 -0.04 -26.85
CA TRP A 279 3.06 0.50 -25.95
C TRP A 279 2.51 -0.61 -25.05
N VAL A 280 2.61 -0.44 -23.73
CA VAL A 280 2.00 -1.36 -22.77
C VAL A 280 0.75 -0.73 -22.16
N ALA A 281 -0.41 -1.35 -22.38
CA ALA A 281 -1.66 -1.05 -21.67
C ALA A 281 -1.84 -2.06 -20.53
N GLY A 282 -1.43 -1.67 -19.33
CA GLY A 282 -1.35 -2.53 -18.17
C GLY A 282 -2.54 -2.43 -17.23
N SER A 283 -2.96 -3.56 -16.65
CA SER A 283 -4.04 -3.62 -15.66
C SER A 283 -5.39 -3.07 -16.17
N THR A 284 -5.74 -3.35 -17.42
CA THR A 284 -6.99 -2.86 -18.04
C THR A 284 -8.23 -3.55 -17.46
N HIS A 285 -9.36 -2.84 -17.52
CA HIS A 285 -10.69 -3.30 -17.13
C HIS A 285 -11.70 -3.19 -18.27
N ALA A 286 -12.88 -3.78 -18.05
CA ALA A 286 -13.92 -3.85 -19.08
C ALA A 286 -14.31 -2.45 -19.53
N GLY A 287 -14.38 -2.25 -20.85
CA GLY A 287 -14.54 -0.94 -21.47
C GLY A 287 -13.22 -0.27 -21.86
N GLU A 288 -12.12 -0.52 -21.14
CA GLU A 288 -10.81 0.02 -21.50
C GLU A 288 -10.10 -0.81 -22.56
N GLU A 289 -10.30 -2.14 -22.63
CA GLU A 289 -9.66 -2.94 -23.68
C GLU A 289 -10.16 -2.52 -25.06
N GLU A 290 -11.47 -2.32 -25.20
CA GLU A 290 -12.06 -1.86 -26.46
C GLU A 290 -11.58 -0.44 -26.83
N ALA A 291 -11.43 0.44 -25.84
CA ALA A 291 -10.86 1.78 -26.01
C ALA A 291 -9.41 1.73 -26.49
N VAL A 292 -8.56 0.95 -25.80
CA VAL A 292 -7.16 0.73 -26.16
C VAL A 292 -7.04 0.19 -27.59
N LEU A 293 -7.88 -0.76 -27.98
CA LEU A 293 -7.87 -1.33 -29.33
C LEU A 293 -8.33 -0.33 -30.40
N ARG A 294 -9.30 0.55 -30.11
CA ARG A 294 -9.68 1.65 -31.02
C ARG A 294 -8.53 2.62 -31.23
N ILE A 295 -7.84 3.02 -30.15
CA ILE A 295 -6.67 3.90 -30.21
C ILE A 295 -5.56 3.23 -31.00
N TYR A 296 -5.29 1.95 -30.73
CA TYR A 296 -4.26 1.20 -31.45
C TYR A 296 -4.53 1.14 -32.94
N ARG A 297 -5.77 0.86 -33.36
CA ARG A 297 -6.15 0.88 -34.78
C ARG A 297 -5.93 2.24 -35.44
N GLN A 298 -6.20 3.33 -34.72
CA GLN A 298 -5.96 4.69 -35.24
C GLN A 298 -4.46 4.97 -35.42
N LEU A 299 -3.60 4.51 -34.50
CA LEU A 299 -2.15 4.61 -34.68
C LEU A 299 -1.66 3.84 -35.91
N LEU A 300 -2.16 2.61 -36.11
CA LEU A 300 -1.81 1.81 -37.29
C LEU A 300 -2.32 2.45 -38.58
N ALA A 301 -3.54 2.99 -38.58
CA ALA A 301 -4.11 3.70 -39.73
C ALA A 301 -3.33 4.98 -40.07
N ALA A 302 -2.68 5.61 -39.08
CA ALA A 302 -1.76 6.73 -39.26
C ALA A 302 -0.35 6.29 -39.70
N GLY A 303 -0.14 5.02 -40.04
CA GLY A 303 1.14 4.49 -40.52
C GLY A 303 2.19 4.30 -39.44
N ARG A 304 1.80 4.27 -38.15
CA ARG A 304 2.75 4.04 -37.05
C ARG A 304 3.10 2.56 -36.94
N GLU A 305 4.38 2.26 -36.98
CA GLU A 305 4.92 0.95 -36.62
C GLU A 305 5.09 0.88 -35.10
N VAL A 306 4.16 0.22 -34.42
CA VAL A 306 4.14 0.08 -32.95
C VAL A 306 3.60 -1.30 -32.59
N LEU A 307 4.05 -1.84 -31.46
CA LEU A 307 3.52 -3.05 -30.84
C LEU A 307 2.66 -2.68 -29.63
N LEU A 308 1.53 -3.37 -29.46
CA LEU A 308 0.70 -3.26 -28.25
C LEU A 308 0.91 -4.49 -27.37
N VAL A 309 1.25 -4.27 -26.10
CA VAL A 309 1.12 -5.27 -25.05
C VAL A 309 -0.12 -4.93 -24.24
N LEU A 310 -1.15 -5.78 -24.31
CA LEU A 310 -2.42 -5.58 -23.61
C LEU A 310 -2.51 -6.54 -22.42
N VAL A 311 -2.63 -6.03 -21.19
CA VAL A 311 -2.61 -6.85 -19.98
C VAL A 311 -3.88 -6.63 -19.14
N PRO A 312 -4.89 -7.51 -19.25
CA PRO A 312 -6.11 -7.41 -18.44
C PRO A 312 -5.81 -7.59 -16.95
N ARG A 313 -6.52 -6.84 -16.09
CA ARG A 313 -6.29 -6.89 -14.64
C ARG A 313 -6.62 -8.24 -14.00
N HIS A 314 -7.63 -8.92 -14.53
CA HIS A 314 -8.24 -10.09 -13.91
C HIS A 314 -8.08 -11.35 -14.79
N PRO A 315 -7.54 -12.46 -14.27
CA PRO A 315 -7.34 -13.69 -15.04
C PRO A 315 -8.59 -14.23 -15.73
N GLN A 316 -9.75 -14.03 -15.10
CA GLN A 316 -11.05 -14.45 -15.65
C GLN A 316 -11.37 -13.76 -16.98
N ARG A 317 -10.70 -12.66 -17.31
CA ARG A 317 -10.91 -11.90 -18.54
C ARG A 317 -9.95 -12.24 -19.67
N PHE A 318 -8.90 -13.03 -19.43
CA PHE A 318 -7.92 -13.35 -20.48
C PHE A 318 -8.56 -13.98 -21.71
N ALA A 319 -9.45 -14.96 -21.52
CA ALA A 319 -10.16 -15.59 -22.62
C ALA A 319 -11.12 -14.62 -23.34
N ALA A 320 -11.81 -13.76 -22.59
CA ALA A 320 -12.74 -12.78 -23.15
C ALA A 320 -12.01 -11.74 -24.01
N VAL A 321 -10.88 -11.21 -23.53
CA VAL A 321 -10.08 -10.22 -24.27
C VAL A 321 -9.44 -10.84 -25.52
N ALA A 322 -8.98 -12.10 -25.44
CA ALA A 322 -8.53 -12.83 -26.63
C ALA A 322 -9.63 -12.99 -27.69
N ALA A 323 -10.89 -13.24 -27.26
CA ALA A 323 -12.02 -13.31 -28.18
C ALA A 323 -12.31 -11.95 -28.83
N VAL A 324 -12.19 -10.85 -28.08
CA VAL A 324 -12.32 -9.49 -28.62
C VAL A 324 -11.24 -9.20 -29.67
N LEU A 325 -9.97 -9.56 -29.40
CA LEU A 325 -8.87 -9.41 -30.36
C LEU A 325 -9.15 -10.15 -31.67
N ALA A 326 -9.60 -11.41 -31.57
CA ALA A 326 -9.94 -12.24 -32.72
C ALA A 326 -11.14 -11.67 -33.51
N ALA A 327 -12.22 -11.28 -32.81
CA ALA A 327 -13.40 -10.70 -33.44
C ALA A 327 -13.11 -9.38 -34.16
N GLN A 328 -12.15 -8.61 -33.63
CA GLN A 328 -11.68 -7.36 -34.24
C GLN A 328 -10.52 -7.55 -35.23
N GLN A 329 -10.18 -8.80 -35.57
CA GLN A 329 -9.17 -9.17 -36.56
C GLN A 329 -7.77 -8.59 -36.28
N PHE A 330 -7.41 -8.43 -35.00
CA PHE A 330 -6.02 -8.12 -34.64
C PHE A 330 -5.16 -9.39 -34.72
N SER A 331 -3.97 -9.27 -35.31
CA SER A 331 -2.93 -10.30 -35.17
C SER A 331 -2.40 -10.27 -33.74
N PHE A 332 -2.51 -11.38 -33.01
CA PHE A 332 -2.06 -11.43 -31.62
C PHE A 332 -1.48 -12.77 -31.20
N VAL A 333 -0.61 -12.73 -30.20
CA VAL A 333 -0.06 -13.91 -29.51
C VAL A 333 -0.31 -13.77 -28.02
N ARG A 334 -0.60 -14.88 -27.34
CA ARG A 334 -0.73 -14.88 -25.87
C ARG A 334 0.64 -15.08 -25.23
N ARG A 335 0.90 -14.35 -24.13
CA ARG A 335 2.15 -14.47 -23.36
C ARG A 335 2.41 -15.91 -22.91
N SER A 336 1.37 -16.63 -22.49
CA SER A 336 1.41 -18.05 -22.09
C SER A 336 1.83 -19.00 -23.20
N GLN A 337 1.77 -18.57 -24.47
CA GLN A 337 2.11 -19.38 -25.65
C GLN A 337 3.50 -19.05 -26.21
N LEU A 338 4.16 -18.00 -25.71
CA LEU A 338 5.52 -17.66 -26.13
C LEU A 338 6.53 -18.70 -25.65
N SER A 339 7.46 -19.08 -26.53
CA SER A 339 8.56 -19.98 -26.26
C SER A 339 9.90 -19.42 -26.76
N ALA A 340 10.99 -20.14 -26.48
CA ALA A 340 12.34 -19.89 -27.02
C ALA A 340 12.35 -19.75 -28.57
N THR A 341 11.47 -20.49 -29.24
CA THR A 341 11.45 -20.65 -30.70
C THR A 341 10.40 -19.80 -31.40
N THR A 342 9.53 -19.10 -30.66
CA THR A 342 8.58 -18.15 -31.25
C THR A 342 9.36 -17.06 -31.99
N PRO A 343 9.02 -16.73 -33.26
CA PRO A 343 9.61 -15.59 -33.96
C PRO A 343 9.36 -14.28 -33.21
N LEU A 344 10.17 -13.26 -33.51
CA LEU A 344 9.87 -11.90 -33.07
C LEU A 344 8.51 -11.45 -33.64
N LEU A 345 7.75 -10.73 -32.81
CA LEU A 345 6.46 -10.17 -33.18
C LEU A 345 6.64 -9.09 -34.26
N ALA A 346 5.76 -9.11 -35.26
CA ALA A 346 5.76 -8.10 -36.32
C ALA A 346 5.12 -6.78 -35.84
N PRO A 347 5.57 -5.60 -36.32
CA PRO A 347 4.88 -4.33 -36.08
C PRO A 347 3.38 -4.42 -36.35
N GLY A 348 2.56 -3.80 -35.51
CA GLY A 348 1.10 -3.86 -35.61
C GLY A 348 0.45 -5.07 -34.94
N SER A 349 1.22 -6.04 -34.45
CA SER A 349 0.68 -7.17 -33.67
C SER A 349 0.45 -6.83 -32.19
N VAL A 350 -0.36 -7.64 -31.52
CA VAL A 350 -0.68 -7.50 -30.09
C VAL A 350 -0.10 -8.67 -29.30
N LEU A 351 0.61 -8.39 -28.21
CA LEU A 351 0.93 -9.38 -27.17
C LEU A 351 -0.13 -9.29 -26.06
N LEU A 352 -0.94 -10.34 -25.91
CA LEU A 352 -1.88 -10.44 -24.80
C LEU A 352 -1.17 -11.00 -23.57
N GLY A 353 -1.02 -10.19 -22.52
CA GLY A 353 -0.51 -10.62 -21.22
C GLY A 353 -1.56 -11.43 -20.46
N ASP A 354 -1.50 -12.76 -20.56
CA ASP A 354 -2.42 -13.70 -19.93
C ASP A 354 -1.76 -14.55 -18.82
N THR A 355 -0.71 -14.02 -18.21
CA THR A 355 0.04 -14.60 -17.10
C THR A 355 0.10 -13.62 -15.92
N LEU A 356 0.36 -14.14 -14.72
CA LEU A 356 0.42 -13.33 -13.49
C LEU A 356 1.87 -13.05 -13.08
N GLY A 357 2.10 -11.89 -12.47
CA GLY A 357 3.38 -11.55 -11.83
C GLY A 357 4.45 -10.93 -12.75
N GLU A 358 4.12 -10.65 -14.01
CA GLU A 358 5.08 -10.15 -15.00
C GLU A 358 4.96 -8.64 -15.31
N MET A 359 4.07 -7.91 -14.62
CA MET A 359 3.74 -6.51 -14.93
C MET A 359 4.97 -5.60 -14.99
N LEU A 360 5.86 -5.68 -14.00
CA LEU A 360 7.03 -4.79 -13.95
C LEU A 360 8.01 -5.08 -15.09
N HIS A 361 8.18 -6.35 -15.47
CA HIS A 361 9.00 -6.74 -16.62
C HIS A 361 8.40 -6.23 -17.94
N LEU A 362 7.09 -6.32 -18.09
CA LEU A 362 6.39 -5.79 -19.27
C LEU A 362 6.55 -4.26 -19.35
N TYR A 363 6.39 -3.54 -18.23
CA TYR A 363 6.66 -2.10 -18.18
C TYR A 363 8.13 -1.79 -18.52
N ALA A 364 9.10 -2.50 -17.94
CA ALA A 364 10.51 -2.29 -18.26
C ALA A 364 10.86 -2.50 -19.76
N ALA A 365 10.13 -3.38 -20.45
CA ALA A 365 10.27 -3.59 -21.90
C ALA A 365 9.62 -2.48 -22.75
N ALA A 366 8.77 -1.64 -22.17
CA ALA A 366 7.97 -0.63 -22.86
C ALA A 366 8.77 0.60 -23.32
N ASP A 367 8.20 1.33 -24.28
CA ASP A 367 8.54 2.73 -24.57
C ASP A 367 7.55 3.68 -23.90
N VAL A 368 6.25 3.32 -23.91
CA VAL A 368 5.19 4.09 -23.24
C VAL A 368 4.26 3.15 -22.48
N VAL A 369 3.87 3.54 -21.27
CA VAL A 369 2.93 2.78 -20.42
C VAL A 369 1.63 3.54 -20.24
N PHE A 370 0.50 2.88 -20.48
CA PHE A 370 -0.80 3.30 -19.98
C PHE A 370 -1.23 2.37 -18.84
N VAL A 371 -1.61 2.94 -17.69
CA VAL A 371 -2.11 2.18 -16.54
C VAL A 371 -3.62 2.28 -16.50
N GLY A 372 -4.29 1.16 -16.73
CA GLY A 372 -5.74 1.04 -16.73
C GLY A 372 -6.37 1.13 -15.34
N GLY A 373 -7.65 0.77 -15.29
CA GLY A 373 -8.55 1.08 -14.19
C GLY A 373 -8.77 2.58 -13.99
N SER A 374 -8.39 3.38 -14.97
CA SER A 374 -8.22 4.83 -14.85
C SER A 374 -9.07 5.60 -15.86
N LEU A 375 -9.44 5.01 -17.01
CA LEU A 375 -10.44 5.54 -17.93
C LEU A 375 -11.87 5.11 -17.58
N VAL A 376 -12.00 4.14 -16.68
CA VAL A 376 -13.29 3.68 -16.12
C VAL A 376 -13.31 3.87 -14.61
N PRO A 377 -14.49 4.03 -13.97
CA PRO A 377 -14.62 4.36 -12.54
C PRO A 377 -14.29 3.18 -11.60
N THR A 378 -13.11 2.59 -11.73
CA THR A 378 -12.63 1.47 -10.90
C THR A 378 -11.63 1.90 -9.82
N GLY A 379 -11.13 3.13 -9.88
CA GLY A 379 -10.31 3.75 -8.82
C GLY A 379 -8.82 3.85 -9.13
N GLY A 380 -8.37 3.38 -10.30
CA GLY A 380 -6.98 3.42 -10.75
C GLY A 380 -6.14 2.28 -10.18
N HIS A 381 -5.03 2.00 -10.86
CA HIS A 381 -3.97 1.10 -10.39
C HIS A 381 -2.66 1.86 -10.16
N ASN A 382 -1.63 1.11 -9.78
CA ASN A 382 -0.36 1.67 -9.34
C ASN A 382 0.47 2.24 -10.50
N ILE A 383 0.45 3.56 -10.68
CA ILE A 383 1.22 4.26 -11.71
C ILE A 383 2.73 4.33 -11.39
N LEU A 384 3.13 4.08 -10.14
CA LEU A 384 4.53 4.15 -9.71
C LEU A 384 5.39 3.01 -10.28
N GLU A 385 4.78 1.89 -10.68
CA GLU A 385 5.51 0.77 -11.29
C GLU A 385 6.23 1.18 -12.58
N ALA A 386 5.60 2.04 -13.40
CA ALA A 386 6.21 2.57 -14.62
C ALA A 386 7.38 3.51 -14.30
N SER A 387 7.19 4.39 -13.31
CA SER A 387 8.23 5.30 -12.82
C SER A 387 9.45 4.54 -12.27
N LEU A 388 9.23 3.40 -11.61
CA LEU A 388 10.31 2.57 -11.04
C LEU A 388 11.26 2.04 -12.12
N VAL A 389 10.76 1.82 -13.34
CA VAL A 389 11.52 1.28 -14.48
C VAL A 389 11.79 2.33 -15.56
N HIS A 390 11.80 3.60 -15.16
CA HIS A 390 12.15 4.75 -16.00
C HIS A 390 11.26 4.87 -17.25
N ARG A 391 9.95 4.58 -17.13
CA ARG A 391 9.02 4.66 -18.27
C ARG A 391 8.04 5.82 -18.10
N PRO A 392 7.71 6.55 -19.19
CA PRO A 392 6.63 7.51 -19.16
C PRO A 392 5.30 6.80 -18.92
N VAL A 393 4.44 7.41 -18.12
CA VAL A 393 3.16 6.83 -17.70
C VAL A 393 1.99 7.74 -18.03
N LEU A 394 0.99 7.15 -18.69
CA LEU A 394 -0.31 7.74 -19.00
C LEU A 394 -1.38 7.07 -18.12
N PHE A 395 -2.35 7.83 -17.64
CA PHE A 395 -3.48 7.30 -16.87
C PHE A 395 -4.71 8.20 -16.98
N GLY A 396 -5.91 7.64 -16.91
CA GLY A 396 -7.17 8.39 -16.99
C GLY A 396 -7.57 9.09 -15.68
N PRO A 397 -8.75 9.73 -15.64
CA PRO A 397 -9.16 10.59 -14.53
C PRO A 397 -9.63 9.85 -13.27
N HIS A 398 -9.94 8.56 -13.36
CA HIS A 398 -10.51 7.77 -12.28
C HIS A 398 -9.43 7.19 -11.35
N MET A 399 -8.72 8.07 -10.63
CA MET A 399 -7.60 7.69 -9.75
C MET A 399 -7.94 7.71 -8.25
N GLN A 400 -9.17 7.39 -7.84
CA GLN A 400 -9.62 7.56 -6.45
C GLN A 400 -8.72 6.83 -5.42
N ASN A 401 -8.21 5.65 -5.75
CA ASN A 401 -7.32 4.86 -4.88
C ASN A 401 -5.89 5.43 -4.83
N PHE A 402 -5.50 6.19 -5.85
CA PHE A 402 -4.15 6.74 -6.06
C PHE A 402 -4.15 8.27 -6.20
N ARG A 403 -5.18 8.97 -5.72
CA ARG A 403 -5.45 10.38 -6.05
C ARG A 403 -4.26 11.29 -5.76
N GLU A 404 -3.64 11.11 -4.60
CA GLU A 404 -2.49 11.90 -4.19
C GLU A 404 -1.25 11.56 -5.01
N ILE A 405 -1.03 10.27 -5.27
CA ILE A 405 0.07 9.81 -6.12
C ILE A 405 -0.09 10.39 -7.53
N ALA A 406 -1.29 10.32 -8.13
CA ALA A 406 -1.60 10.90 -9.43
C ALA A 406 -1.35 12.42 -9.47
N ALA A 407 -1.83 13.16 -8.47
CA ALA A 407 -1.60 14.61 -8.39
C ALA A 407 -0.12 14.96 -8.28
N ARG A 408 0.65 14.21 -7.48
CA ARG A 408 2.09 14.44 -7.30
C ARG A 408 2.91 14.06 -8.53
N VAL A 409 2.58 12.94 -9.17
CA VAL A 409 3.18 12.51 -10.45
C VAL A 409 2.91 13.55 -11.53
N GLY A 410 1.69 14.06 -11.65
CA GLY A 410 1.34 15.13 -12.58
C GLY A 410 2.10 16.43 -12.28
N SER A 411 2.18 16.84 -11.01
CA SER A 411 2.91 18.05 -10.59
C SER A 411 4.42 17.95 -10.85
N ALA A 412 4.99 16.75 -10.79
CA ALA A 412 6.39 16.49 -11.11
C ALA A 412 6.65 16.30 -12.63
N ALA A 413 5.61 16.45 -13.47
CA ALA A 413 5.65 16.11 -14.89
C ALA A 413 6.20 14.68 -15.16
N ALA A 414 5.99 13.78 -14.20
CA ALA A 414 6.47 12.39 -14.20
C ALA A 414 5.48 11.43 -14.89
N GLY A 415 4.33 11.93 -15.30
CA GLY A 415 3.29 11.22 -16.03
C GLY A 415 2.18 12.18 -16.46
N ILE A 416 1.34 11.75 -17.39
CA ILE A 416 0.24 12.56 -17.93
C ILE A 416 -1.08 11.92 -17.51
N GLN A 417 -1.92 12.72 -16.85
CA GLN A 417 -3.31 12.37 -16.67
C GLN A 417 -4.09 12.81 -17.91
N VAL A 418 -4.72 11.86 -18.60
CA VAL A 418 -5.57 12.12 -19.77
C VAL A 418 -7.04 12.15 -19.34
N ALA A 419 -7.86 12.97 -19.99
CA ALA A 419 -9.28 13.06 -19.69
C ALA A 419 -10.09 11.91 -20.30
N ASP A 420 -9.71 11.45 -21.49
CA ASP A 420 -10.47 10.50 -22.30
C ASP A 420 -9.61 9.76 -23.36
N GLU A 421 -10.26 9.02 -24.25
CA GLU A 421 -9.62 8.27 -25.34
C GLU A 421 -8.89 9.18 -26.35
N ALA A 422 -9.41 10.38 -26.61
CA ALA A 422 -8.84 11.29 -27.59
C ALA A 422 -7.54 11.90 -27.06
N GLU A 423 -7.54 12.33 -25.80
CA GLU A 423 -6.32 12.79 -25.13
C GLU A 423 -5.30 11.66 -24.95
N LEU A 424 -5.74 10.43 -24.68
CA LEU A 424 -4.85 9.27 -24.63
C LEU A 424 -4.16 9.04 -25.98
N LEU A 425 -4.91 9.05 -27.08
CA LEU A 425 -4.33 8.91 -28.42
C LEU A 425 -3.32 10.01 -28.73
N ALA A 426 -3.66 11.28 -28.43
CA ALA A 426 -2.79 12.42 -28.68
C ALA A 426 -1.48 12.33 -27.88
N ALA A 427 -1.56 12.09 -26.57
CA ALA A 427 -0.40 11.96 -25.70
C ALA A 427 0.49 10.76 -26.09
N LEU A 428 -0.13 9.63 -26.44
CA LEU A 428 0.58 8.45 -26.90
C LEU A 428 1.29 8.70 -28.24
N ALA A 429 0.62 9.34 -29.20
CA ALA A 429 1.23 9.68 -30.49
C ALA A 429 2.42 10.64 -30.33
N GLN A 430 2.31 11.62 -29.43
CA GLN A 430 3.42 12.52 -29.10
C GLN A 430 4.62 11.76 -28.51
N LEU A 431 4.39 10.96 -27.45
CA LEU A 431 5.48 10.24 -26.78
C LEU A 431 6.15 9.19 -27.67
N LEU A 432 5.39 8.53 -28.55
CA LEU A 432 5.94 7.59 -29.52
C LEU A 432 6.75 8.29 -30.63
N ALA A 433 6.44 9.55 -30.94
CA ALA A 433 7.18 10.34 -31.93
C ALA A 433 8.42 11.04 -31.33
N ALA A 434 8.46 11.25 -30.01
CA ALA A 434 9.51 11.95 -29.28
C ALA A 434 10.14 11.05 -28.20
N PRO A 435 10.99 10.07 -28.58
CA PRO A 435 11.57 9.11 -27.63
C PRO A 435 12.42 9.77 -26.54
N GLU A 436 13.06 10.90 -26.84
CA GLU A 436 13.81 11.69 -25.84
C GLU A 436 12.89 12.32 -24.79
N GLU A 437 11.72 12.83 -25.19
CA GLU A 437 10.72 13.39 -24.27
C GLU A 437 10.12 12.29 -23.38
N ALA A 438 9.80 11.14 -23.98
CA ALA A 438 9.36 9.95 -23.27
C ALA A 438 10.39 9.47 -22.24
N ALA A 439 11.66 9.38 -22.61
CA ALA A 439 12.74 9.02 -21.70
C ALA A 439 12.90 10.05 -20.58
N ALA A 440 12.90 11.36 -20.89
CA ALA A 440 12.99 12.42 -19.89
C ALA A 440 11.82 12.38 -18.89
N MET A 441 10.60 12.04 -19.33
CA MET A 441 9.46 11.83 -18.44
C MET A 441 9.65 10.61 -17.54
N GLY A 442 10.14 9.50 -18.09
CA GLY A 442 10.50 8.31 -17.33
C GLY A 442 11.53 8.61 -16.22
N GLU A 443 12.58 9.37 -16.54
CA GLU A 443 13.60 9.81 -15.59
C GLU A 443 13.03 10.71 -14.49
N ARG A 444 12.14 11.64 -14.83
CA ARG A 444 11.42 12.45 -13.82
C ARG A 444 10.58 11.56 -12.89
N GLY A 445 9.92 10.54 -13.43
CA GLY A 445 9.19 9.56 -12.62
C GLY A 445 10.10 8.80 -11.65
N PHE A 446 11.24 8.33 -12.14
CA PHE A 446 12.21 7.64 -11.30
C PHE A 446 12.81 8.55 -10.21
N ALA A 447 13.21 9.77 -10.58
CA ALA A 447 13.71 10.77 -9.64
C ALA A 447 12.67 11.10 -8.56
N PHE A 448 11.41 11.33 -8.97
CA PHE A 448 10.29 11.54 -8.06
C PHE A 448 10.14 10.38 -7.06
N LEU A 449 10.24 9.13 -7.52
CA LEU A 449 10.20 7.98 -6.61
C LEU A 449 11.37 7.99 -5.62
N LYS A 450 12.59 8.19 -6.11
CA LYS A 450 13.80 8.22 -5.29
C LYS A 450 13.75 9.31 -4.20
N GLU A 451 13.25 10.49 -4.54
CA GLU A 451 13.05 11.60 -3.61
C GLU A 451 12.02 11.31 -2.52
N ASN A 452 11.07 10.40 -2.80
CA ASN A 452 9.98 10.05 -1.90
C ASN A 452 10.16 8.68 -1.21
N ALA A 453 11.26 7.99 -1.50
CA ALA A 453 11.61 6.72 -0.89
C ALA A 453 12.24 6.91 0.50
N GLY A 454 12.43 5.80 1.20
CA GLY A 454 12.99 5.73 2.56
C GLY A 454 11.94 5.74 3.67
N ALA A 455 10.65 5.82 3.34
CA ALA A 455 9.59 5.93 4.34
C ALA A 455 9.46 4.68 5.22
N THR A 456 9.70 3.51 4.65
CA THR A 456 9.65 2.20 5.29
C THR A 456 10.81 2.05 6.27
N ALA A 457 12.03 2.37 5.84
CA ALA A 457 13.20 2.37 6.72
C ALA A 457 13.06 3.37 7.86
N ALA A 458 12.60 4.59 7.58
CA ALA A 458 12.31 5.60 8.60
C ALA A 458 11.22 5.14 9.58
N THR A 459 10.15 4.49 9.08
CA THR A 459 9.09 3.90 9.91
C THR A 459 9.66 2.83 10.83
N VAL A 460 10.42 1.86 10.31
CA VAL A 460 11.00 0.78 11.12
C VAL A 460 12.00 1.31 12.14
N ALA A 461 12.78 2.33 11.80
CA ALA A 461 13.65 3.03 12.75
C ALA A 461 12.84 3.65 13.92
N ALA A 462 11.67 4.24 13.64
CA ALA A 462 10.77 4.78 14.67
C ALA A 462 10.12 3.68 15.54
N LEU A 463 9.92 2.47 15.02
CA LEU A 463 9.38 1.32 15.75
C LEU A 463 10.40 0.67 16.70
N ARG A 464 11.67 0.63 16.31
CA ARG A 464 12.76 -0.06 17.02
C ARG A 464 12.83 0.20 18.53
N PRO A 465 12.82 1.45 19.03
CA PRO A 465 12.92 1.69 20.48
C PRO A 465 11.70 1.16 21.25
N LEU A 466 10.51 1.16 20.65
CA LEU A 466 9.30 0.62 21.27
C LEU A 466 9.30 -0.90 21.32
N TYR A 467 9.82 -1.54 20.27
CA TYR A 467 10.00 -2.98 20.21
C TYR A 467 11.01 -3.46 21.27
N GLN A 468 12.20 -2.85 21.31
CA GLN A 468 13.29 -3.22 22.23
C GLN A 468 12.88 -3.08 23.70
N ALA A 469 12.26 -1.95 24.05
CA ALA A 469 11.82 -1.67 25.43
C ALA A 469 10.83 -2.70 25.99
N ARG A 470 10.18 -3.52 25.14
CA ARG A 470 9.26 -4.57 25.57
C ARG A 470 9.79 -5.98 25.31
N ALA A 471 10.62 -6.17 24.29
CA ALA A 471 11.30 -7.44 24.04
C ALA A 471 12.26 -7.82 25.19
N GLU A 472 12.86 -6.84 25.88
CA GLU A 472 13.70 -7.07 27.07
C GLU A 472 12.90 -7.41 28.35
N HIS A 473 11.58 -7.36 28.29
CA HIS A 473 10.66 -7.59 29.42
C HIS A 473 9.77 -8.83 29.26
N VAL A 474 9.90 -9.52 28.12
CA VAL A 474 9.31 -10.85 27.85
C VAL A 474 10.43 -11.86 28.01
#